data_AF-A0A819TDU6-F1
#
_entry.id   AF-A0A819TDU6-F1
#
_cell.length_a   1.000
_cell.length_b   1.000
_cell.length_c   1.000
_cell.angle_alpha   90.00
_cell.angle_beta   90.00
_cell.angle_gamma   90.00
#
_symmetry.space_group_name_H-M   'P 1'
#
loop_
_entity.id
_entity.type
_entity.pdbx_description
1 polymer ?
#
loop_
_entity_poly.entity_id
_entity_poly.type
_entity_poly.pdbx_seq_one_letter_code
_entity_poly.pdbx_strand_id
1 'polypeptide(L)'
;MENHYLESSCRSTSPLQVIQSARNEKVKLFSNFSGAENSLNWLKNLQQIGKSLKLNEQQIYELATIKLSGPAQEWFYHQDEIDNWSSFKEAFLYAFPPPIQPTNIDYLAQLLAHKQGETEPVGKFVQDINRLCLKLDNKISEEDKLQYLRRGLRPQFQHYALSISSSQDFLTIMQQHEQIEKEKVTKFQSFSSLRSSSNAPYNYRGVVTSSSSRTSGFGQQQQQLLNRPDRNYYNHQQNNHSTYYESPDYYNKNSHAQTSA
;
A
#
# COMPACT_ATOMS: atom_id res chain seq x y z
N MET A 1 52.97 -9.38 -63.61
CA MET A 1 51.87 -8.41 -63.42
C MET A 1 50.63 -9.21 -63.11
N GLU A 2 50.26 -9.33 -61.83
CA GLU A 2 48.93 -9.76 -61.40
C GLU A 2 48.87 -9.59 -59.88
N ASN A 3 48.26 -8.50 -59.41
CA ASN A 3 47.91 -8.31 -58.02
C ASN A 3 46.39 -8.37 -57.93
N HIS A 4 45.89 -9.45 -57.32
CA HIS A 4 44.51 -9.60 -56.90
C HIS A 4 44.20 -8.60 -55.77
N TYR A 5 43.31 -7.64 -56.03
CA TYR A 5 42.65 -6.88 -54.98
C TYR A 5 41.50 -7.71 -54.41
N LEU A 6 41.65 -8.15 -53.16
CA LEU A 6 40.55 -8.59 -52.32
C LEU A 6 40.00 -7.35 -51.59
N GLU A 7 38.89 -6.81 -52.08
CA GLU A 7 38.08 -5.88 -51.30
C GLU A 7 37.39 -6.65 -50.17
N SER A 8 38.01 -6.62 -48.99
CA SER A 8 37.36 -7.02 -47.74
C SER A 8 36.31 -5.97 -47.37
N SER A 9 35.08 -6.18 -47.83
CA SER A 9 33.89 -5.45 -47.39
C SER A 9 33.61 -5.75 -45.91
N CYS A 10 34.05 -4.88 -45.00
CA CYS A 10 33.59 -4.84 -43.62
C CYS A 10 32.07 -4.56 -43.59
N ARG A 11 31.26 -5.62 -43.59
CA ARG A 11 29.82 -5.51 -43.30
C ARG A 11 29.68 -5.19 -41.81
N SER A 12 29.49 -3.90 -41.51
CA SER A 12 28.96 -3.46 -40.22
C SER A 12 27.54 -4.01 -40.08
N THR A 13 27.42 -5.13 -39.38
CA THR A 13 26.14 -5.77 -39.07
C THR A 13 25.37 -4.85 -38.12
N SER A 14 24.31 -4.21 -38.62
CA SER A 14 23.43 -3.36 -37.80
C SER A 14 22.91 -4.15 -36.59
N PRO A 15 22.77 -3.54 -35.40
CA PRO A 15 22.12 -4.17 -34.23
C PRO A 15 20.75 -4.80 -34.56
N LEU A 16 20.09 -4.30 -35.62
CA LEU A 16 18.84 -4.84 -36.13
C LEU A 16 18.97 -6.26 -36.71
N GLN A 17 20.11 -6.63 -37.31
CA GLN A 17 20.29 -7.94 -37.95
C GLN A 17 20.53 -9.08 -36.95
N VAL A 18 21.03 -8.78 -35.73
CA VAL A 18 21.23 -9.80 -34.68
C VAL A 18 19.90 -10.22 -34.03
N ILE A 19 18.88 -9.35 -34.09
CA ILE A 19 17.55 -9.59 -33.51
C ILE A 19 16.54 -10.07 -34.58
N GLN A 20 16.84 -9.86 -35.87
CA GLN A 20 15.93 -10.16 -36.99
C GLN A 20 16.10 -11.57 -37.56
N SER A 21 15.42 -12.55 -36.96
CA SER A 21 14.57 -13.47 -37.72
C SER A 21 13.65 -14.27 -36.79
N ALA A 22 12.36 -13.91 -36.82
CA ALA A 22 11.20 -14.70 -36.40
C ALA A 22 11.11 -15.21 -34.94
N ARG A 23 12.04 -14.90 -34.01
CA ARG A 23 12.14 -15.70 -32.78
C ARG A 23 11.63 -15.16 -31.45
N ASN A 24 11.16 -13.93 -31.21
CA ASN A 24 10.58 -13.64 -29.87
C ASN A 24 9.47 -12.59 -29.81
N GLU A 25 8.22 -13.06 -29.85
CA GLU A 25 7.06 -12.32 -29.32
C GLU A 25 7.30 -11.81 -27.89
N LYS A 26 8.07 -12.53 -27.08
CA LYS A 26 8.51 -12.09 -25.74
C LYS A 26 9.31 -10.78 -25.73
N VAL A 27 10.12 -10.54 -26.77
CA VAL A 27 10.89 -9.28 -26.92
C VAL A 27 9.98 -8.13 -27.34
N LYS A 28 8.99 -8.41 -28.20
CA LYS A 28 7.98 -7.41 -28.60
C LYS A 28 7.10 -7.02 -27.41
N LEU A 29 6.67 -7.99 -26.62
CA LEU A 29 5.85 -7.82 -25.42
C LEU A 29 6.60 -7.16 -24.26
N PHE A 30 7.93 -7.15 -24.29
CA PHE A 30 8.71 -6.45 -23.28
C PHE A 30 8.50 -4.94 -23.38
N SER A 31 8.09 -4.34 -22.26
CA SER A 31 7.80 -2.92 -22.13
C SER A 31 9.06 -2.07 -22.36
N ASN A 32 8.89 -0.98 -23.08
CA ASN A 32 9.91 0.08 -23.14
C ASN A 32 10.07 0.72 -21.76
N PHE A 33 11.20 1.39 -21.56
CA PHE A 33 11.50 2.18 -20.36
C PHE A 33 11.55 3.66 -20.75
N SER A 34 10.73 4.48 -20.11
CA SER A 34 10.65 5.92 -20.32
C SER A 34 11.33 6.73 -19.22
N GLY A 35 11.57 6.11 -18.06
CA GLY A 35 12.11 6.76 -16.86
C GLY A 35 11.09 6.88 -15.72
N ALA A 36 9.80 6.67 -16.00
CA ALA A 36 8.75 6.66 -14.98
C ALA A 36 8.56 5.28 -14.31
N GLU A 37 9.04 4.22 -14.95
CA GLU A 37 8.92 2.86 -14.46
C GLU A 37 9.96 2.56 -13.36
N ASN A 38 9.73 1.50 -12.60
CA ASN A 38 10.73 1.02 -11.63
C ASN A 38 11.92 0.41 -12.39
N SER A 39 13.04 1.15 -12.40
CA SER A 39 14.29 0.79 -13.09
C SER A 39 14.82 -0.60 -12.70
N LEU A 40 14.81 -0.95 -11.41
CA LEU A 40 15.26 -2.24 -10.93
C LEU A 40 14.38 -3.40 -11.44
N ASN A 41 13.05 -3.22 -11.41
CA ASN A 41 12.13 -4.23 -11.93
C ASN A 41 12.27 -4.39 -13.43
N TRP A 42 12.44 -3.29 -14.16
CA TRP A 42 12.67 -3.31 -15.60
C TRP A 42 13.96 -4.09 -15.96
N LEU A 43 15.07 -3.81 -15.27
CA LEU A 43 16.32 -4.56 -15.45
C LEU A 43 16.17 -6.05 -15.12
N LYS A 44 15.47 -6.40 -14.04
CA LYS A 44 15.21 -7.81 -13.67
C LYS A 44 14.42 -8.53 -14.75
N ASN A 45 13.37 -7.90 -15.28
CA ASN A 45 12.55 -8.45 -16.35
C ASN A 45 13.37 -8.62 -17.63
N LEU A 46 14.18 -7.63 -17.98
CA LEU A 46 15.09 -7.70 -19.13
C LEU A 46 16.08 -8.86 -19.01
N GLN A 47 16.71 -9.04 -17.84
CA GLN A 47 17.60 -10.18 -17.60
C GLN A 47 16.86 -11.52 -17.64
N GLN A 48 15.64 -11.59 -17.12
CA GLN A 48 14.83 -12.81 -17.18
C GLN A 48 14.47 -13.19 -18.62
N ILE A 49 14.16 -12.19 -19.45
CA ILE A 49 13.97 -12.37 -20.89
C ILE A 49 15.28 -12.83 -21.52
N GLY A 50 16.40 -12.15 -21.25
CA GLY A 50 17.72 -12.57 -21.71
C GLY A 50 18.02 -14.04 -21.41
N LYS A 51 17.77 -14.49 -20.17
CA LYS A 51 17.89 -15.90 -19.76
C LYS A 51 16.95 -16.82 -20.53
N SER A 52 15.66 -16.46 -20.63
CA SER A 52 14.67 -17.27 -21.36
C SER A 52 15.03 -17.45 -22.83
N LEU A 53 15.73 -16.48 -23.41
CA LEU A 53 16.06 -16.41 -24.83
C LEU A 53 17.52 -16.79 -25.10
N LYS A 54 18.27 -17.14 -24.06
CA LYS A 54 19.70 -17.47 -24.10
C LYS A 54 20.53 -16.36 -24.77
N LEU A 55 20.17 -15.11 -24.52
CA LEU A 55 20.94 -13.95 -24.97
C LEU A 55 22.22 -13.84 -24.14
N ASN A 56 23.31 -13.50 -24.81
CA ASN A 56 24.55 -13.12 -24.13
C ASN A 56 24.44 -11.67 -23.58
N GLU A 57 25.43 -11.25 -22.78
CA GLU A 57 25.39 -9.92 -22.16
C GLU A 57 25.38 -8.78 -23.18
N GLN A 58 26.08 -8.93 -24.30
CA GLN A 58 26.09 -7.94 -25.38
C GLN A 58 24.72 -7.78 -26.03
N GLN A 59 24.03 -8.89 -26.29
CA GLN A 59 22.67 -8.89 -26.85
C GLN A 59 21.64 -8.34 -25.85
N ILE A 60 21.83 -8.59 -24.55
CA ILE A 60 20.99 -8.00 -23.51
C ILE A 60 21.20 -6.48 -23.46
N TYR A 61 22.45 -6.03 -23.57
CA TYR A 61 22.79 -4.62 -23.66
C TYR A 61 22.16 -3.94 -24.88
N GLU A 62 22.34 -4.49 -26.08
CA GLU A 62 21.71 -3.98 -27.31
C GLU A 62 20.18 -3.95 -27.19
N LEU A 63 19.58 -4.99 -26.60
CA LEU A 63 18.14 -5.01 -26.36
C LEU A 63 17.72 -3.91 -25.37
N ALA A 64 18.52 -3.65 -24.34
CA ALA A 64 18.26 -2.60 -23.37
C ALA A 64 18.18 -1.23 -24.05
N THR A 65 19.18 -0.90 -24.88
CA THR A 65 19.28 0.40 -25.54
C THR A 65 18.14 0.62 -26.54
N ILE A 66 17.74 -0.41 -27.28
CA ILE A 66 16.59 -0.37 -28.19
C ILE A 66 15.26 -0.16 -27.44
N LYS A 67 15.18 -0.62 -26.19
CA LYS A 67 13.97 -0.56 -25.36
C LYS A 67 13.90 0.69 -24.48
N LEU A 68 14.89 1.57 -24.55
CA LEU A 68 14.77 2.92 -23.99
C LEU A 68 13.87 3.77 -24.88
N SER A 69 13.10 4.66 -24.25
CA SER A 69 12.21 5.59 -24.93
C SER A 69 12.15 6.90 -24.15
N GLY A 70 11.74 7.99 -24.80
CA GLY A 70 11.54 9.28 -24.14
C GLY A 70 12.79 9.77 -23.38
N PRO A 71 12.63 10.30 -22.15
CA PRO A 71 13.74 10.82 -21.35
C PRO A 71 14.89 9.83 -21.13
N ALA A 72 14.59 8.54 -20.99
CA ALA A 72 15.63 7.51 -20.82
C ALA A 72 16.45 7.28 -22.09
N GLN A 73 15.82 7.40 -23.26
CA GLN A 73 16.53 7.31 -24.53
C GLN A 73 17.41 8.55 -24.74
N GLU A 74 16.89 9.74 -24.45
CA GLU A 74 17.66 10.99 -24.48
C GLU A 74 18.86 10.94 -23.54
N TRP A 75 18.67 10.47 -22.30
CA TRP A 75 19.76 10.28 -21.35
C TRP A 75 20.88 9.42 -21.93
N PHE A 76 20.53 8.28 -22.54
CA PHE A 76 21.48 7.34 -23.10
C PHE A 76 22.25 7.92 -24.29
N TYR A 77 21.61 8.73 -25.15
CA TYR A 77 22.29 9.41 -26.26
C TYR A 77 23.38 10.39 -25.83
N HIS A 78 23.29 10.94 -24.61
CA HIS A 78 24.29 11.85 -24.05
C HIS A 78 25.39 11.12 -23.23
N GLN A 79 25.41 9.79 -23.24
CA GLN A 79 26.47 9.02 -22.57
C GLN A 79 27.56 8.67 -23.59
N ASP A 80 28.76 9.23 -23.41
CA ASP A 80 29.85 9.06 -24.37
C ASP A 80 30.60 7.71 -24.22
N GLU A 81 30.47 7.01 -23.08
CA GLU A 81 31.35 5.88 -22.71
C GLU A 81 30.61 4.68 -22.07
N ILE A 82 29.42 4.34 -22.55
CA ILE A 82 28.74 3.10 -22.15
C ILE A 82 28.76 2.13 -23.32
N ASP A 83 29.62 1.11 -23.24
CA ASP A 83 29.82 0.14 -24.32
C ASP A 83 29.50 -1.32 -23.92
N ASN A 84 29.24 -1.55 -22.64
CA ASN A 84 29.00 -2.88 -22.10
C ASN A 84 27.86 -2.89 -21.07
N TRP A 85 27.32 -4.09 -20.84
CA TRP A 85 26.18 -4.31 -19.93
C TRP A 85 26.46 -3.90 -18.48
N SER A 86 27.69 -4.03 -18.01
CA SER A 86 28.04 -3.69 -16.63
C SER A 86 27.98 -2.18 -16.40
N SER A 87 28.71 -1.42 -17.22
CA SER A 87 28.71 0.05 -17.18
C SER A 87 27.31 0.61 -17.43
N PHE A 88 26.54 -0.01 -18.33
CA PHE A 88 25.15 0.38 -18.58
C PHE A 88 24.29 0.28 -17.32
N LYS A 89 24.30 -0.86 -16.62
CA LYS A 89 23.48 -1.05 -15.41
C LYS A 89 23.79 -0.04 -14.32
N GLU A 90 25.08 0.23 -14.12
CA GLU A 90 25.53 1.16 -13.09
C GLU A 90 25.07 2.59 -13.39
N ALA A 91 25.38 3.08 -14.59
CA ALA A 91 24.97 4.41 -15.03
C ALA A 91 23.43 4.54 -15.09
N PHE A 92 22.74 3.50 -15.54
CA PHE A 92 21.27 3.47 -15.62
C PHE A 92 20.61 3.55 -14.25
N LEU A 93 21.11 2.79 -13.26
CA LEU A 93 20.57 2.85 -11.89
C LEU A 93 20.94 4.14 -11.17
N TYR A 94 22.05 4.78 -11.54
CA TYR A 94 22.41 6.10 -11.05
C TYR A 94 21.46 7.19 -11.61
N ALA A 95 21.18 7.16 -12.91
CA ALA A 95 20.31 8.12 -13.58
C ALA A 95 18.82 7.92 -13.27
N PHE A 96 18.39 6.66 -13.13
CA PHE A 96 17.03 6.25 -12.82
C PHE A 96 17.03 5.44 -11.52
N PRO A 97 17.21 6.10 -10.36
CA PRO A 97 17.26 5.38 -9.09
C PRO A 97 15.93 4.66 -8.85
N PRO A 98 15.97 3.38 -8.42
CA PRO A 98 14.75 2.69 -8.08
C PRO A 98 14.06 3.40 -6.90
N PRO A 99 12.74 3.26 -6.76
CA PRO A 99 12.03 3.70 -5.57
C PRO A 99 12.75 3.15 -4.33
N ILE A 100 12.95 4.01 -3.33
CA ILE A 100 13.52 3.61 -2.04
C ILE A 100 12.70 2.43 -1.54
N GLN A 101 13.34 1.26 -1.43
CA GLN A 101 12.66 0.08 -0.93
C GLN A 101 12.33 0.31 0.53
N PRO A 102 11.10 0.00 0.98
CA PRO A 102 10.77 0.15 2.38
C PRO A 102 11.68 -0.76 3.22
N THR A 103 12.28 -0.17 4.24
CA THR A 103 13.11 -0.83 5.24
C THR A 103 12.25 -1.57 6.27
N ASN A 104 12.86 -2.38 7.14
CA ASN A 104 12.16 -2.96 8.29
C ASN A 104 11.48 -1.87 9.15
N ILE A 105 12.10 -0.70 9.29
CA ILE A 105 11.53 0.41 10.05
C ILE A 105 10.25 0.93 9.38
N ASP A 106 10.23 1.01 8.05
CA ASP A 106 9.05 1.43 7.29
C ASP A 106 7.90 0.43 7.40
N TYR A 107 8.20 -0.87 7.39
CA TYR A 107 7.19 -1.92 7.58
C TYR A 107 6.68 -1.97 9.02
N LEU A 108 7.54 -1.75 10.02
CA LEU A 108 7.13 -1.60 11.41
C LEU A 108 6.24 -0.36 11.60
N ALA A 109 6.59 0.77 11.00
CA ALA A 109 5.77 1.98 11.03
C ALA A 109 4.40 1.73 10.35
N GLN A 110 4.37 1.02 9.23
CA GLN A 110 3.13 0.61 8.57
C GLN A 110 2.28 -0.28 9.47
N LEU A 111 2.84 -1.31 10.11
CA LEU A 111 2.12 -2.16 11.09
C LEU A 111 1.59 -1.32 12.26
N LEU A 112 2.40 -0.37 12.74
CA LEU A 112 2.03 0.52 13.83
C LEU A 112 0.93 1.52 13.45
N ALA A 113 0.82 1.90 12.18
CA ALA A 113 -0.21 2.81 11.70
C ALA A 113 -1.46 2.07 11.17
N HIS A 114 -1.35 0.78 10.83
CA HIS A 114 -2.42 0.04 10.17
C HIS A 114 -3.62 -0.16 11.10
N LYS A 115 -4.79 0.28 10.63
CA LYS A 115 -6.08 0.11 11.30
C LYS A 115 -7.10 -0.40 10.29
N GLN A 116 -8.00 -1.25 10.76
CA GLN A 116 -9.13 -1.72 9.98
C GLN A 116 -10.01 -0.54 9.58
N GLY A 117 -10.24 -0.38 8.28
CA GLY A 117 -11.12 0.66 7.74
C GLY A 117 -12.59 0.47 8.17
N GLU A 118 -13.37 1.56 8.15
CA GLU A 118 -14.76 1.56 8.64
C GLU A 118 -15.66 0.51 7.98
N THR A 119 -15.47 0.27 6.68
CA THR A 119 -16.21 -0.71 5.88
C THR A 119 -15.37 -1.93 5.51
N GLU A 120 -14.14 -2.02 6.00
CA GLU A 120 -13.21 -3.07 5.63
C GLU A 120 -13.58 -4.40 6.32
N PRO A 121 -13.73 -5.50 5.57
CA PRO A 121 -13.93 -6.82 6.18
C PRO A 121 -12.74 -7.21 7.05
N VAL A 122 -13.00 -7.79 8.23
CA VAL A 122 -11.95 -8.27 9.14
C VAL A 122 -10.92 -9.15 8.42
N GLY A 123 -11.37 -10.02 7.51
CA GLY A 123 -10.47 -10.92 6.79
C GLY A 123 -9.44 -10.20 5.93
N LYS A 124 -9.81 -9.06 5.34
CA LYS A 124 -8.89 -8.26 4.53
C LYS A 124 -7.82 -7.59 5.41
N PHE A 125 -8.25 -7.00 6.52
CA PHE A 125 -7.37 -6.41 7.52
C PHE A 125 -6.35 -7.43 8.07
N VAL A 126 -6.80 -8.62 8.47
CA VAL A 126 -5.91 -9.69 8.98
C VAL A 126 -4.89 -10.11 7.92
N GLN A 127 -5.31 -10.24 6.65
CA GLN A 127 -4.39 -10.58 5.56
C GLN A 127 -3.34 -9.49 5.33
N ASP A 128 -3.72 -8.22 5.44
CA ASP A 128 -2.78 -7.11 5.25
C ASP A 128 -1.76 -7.01 6.38
N ILE A 129 -2.18 -7.24 7.64
CA ILE A 129 -1.25 -7.39 8.78
C ILE A 129 -0.30 -8.58 8.54
N ASN A 130 -0.82 -9.75 8.16
CA ASN A 130 0.01 -10.93 7.86
C ASN A 130 1.05 -10.62 6.77
N ARG A 131 0.63 -9.96 5.70
CA ARG A 131 1.51 -9.57 4.59
C ARG A 131 2.61 -8.62 5.05
N LEU A 132 2.30 -7.66 5.93
CA LEU A 132 3.31 -6.76 6.50
C LEU A 132 4.28 -7.51 7.42
N CYS A 133 3.79 -8.44 8.26
CA CYS A 133 4.66 -9.26 9.10
C CYS A 133 5.63 -10.13 8.27
N LEU A 134 5.20 -10.63 7.11
CA LEU A 134 6.05 -11.42 6.21
C LEU A 134 7.17 -10.62 5.53
N LYS A 135 7.04 -9.28 5.49
CA LYS A 135 8.05 -8.40 4.88
C LYS A 135 9.16 -7.99 5.83
N LEU A 136 9.03 -8.33 7.11
CA LEU A 136 10.04 -8.05 8.12
C LEU A 136 11.07 -9.17 8.14
N ASP A 137 12.35 -8.80 8.18
CA ASP A 137 13.44 -9.76 8.22
C ASP A 137 13.45 -10.58 9.52
N ASN A 138 12.94 -9.99 10.62
CA ASN A 138 12.76 -10.68 11.88
C ASN A 138 11.39 -11.38 11.92
N LYS A 139 11.38 -12.62 12.40
CA LYS A 139 10.13 -13.32 12.69
C LYS A 139 9.43 -12.61 13.85
N ILE A 140 8.33 -11.92 13.55
CA ILE A 140 7.41 -11.38 14.55
C ILE A 140 6.86 -12.55 15.40
N SER A 141 6.84 -12.37 16.72
CA SER A 141 6.24 -13.36 17.63
C SER A 141 4.72 -13.41 17.47
N GLU A 142 4.10 -14.55 17.81
CA GLU A 142 2.64 -14.66 17.73
C GLU A 142 1.93 -13.62 18.61
N GLU A 143 2.48 -13.30 19.79
CA GLU A 143 1.91 -12.31 20.68
C GLU A 143 2.02 -10.89 20.11
N ASP A 144 3.17 -10.49 19.56
CA ASP A 144 3.32 -9.17 18.93
C ASP A 144 2.34 -9.01 17.76
N LYS A 145 2.18 -10.08 16.98
CA LYS A 145 1.20 -10.12 15.89
C LYS A 145 -0.24 -9.94 16.41
N LEU A 146 -0.61 -10.62 17.50
CA LEU A 146 -1.90 -10.45 18.15
C LEU A 146 -2.09 -9.02 18.68
N GLN A 147 -1.03 -8.39 19.21
CA GLN A 147 -1.10 -6.99 19.64
C GLN A 147 -1.38 -6.05 18.47
N TYR A 148 -0.73 -6.24 17.32
CA TYR A 148 -1.03 -5.45 16.12
C TYR A 148 -2.48 -5.63 15.65
N LEU A 149 -2.97 -6.88 15.65
CA LEU A 149 -4.35 -7.21 15.30
C LEU A 149 -5.37 -6.57 16.25
N ARG A 150 -5.18 -6.73 17.58
CA ARG A 150 -6.06 -6.17 18.61
C ARG A 150 -6.12 -4.64 18.54
N ARG A 151 -4.96 -3.99 18.39
CA ARG A 151 -4.84 -2.52 18.36
C ARG A 151 -5.40 -1.90 17.08
N GLY A 152 -5.22 -2.58 15.94
CA GLY A 152 -5.70 -2.10 14.65
C GLY A 152 -7.18 -2.38 14.38
N LEU A 153 -7.81 -3.25 15.16
CA LEU A 153 -9.21 -3.62 14.97
C LEU A 153 -10.16 -2.46 15.24
N ARG A 154 -11.30 -2.43 14.51
CA ARG A 154 -12.35 -1.43 14.75
C ARG A 154 -12.87 -1.49 16.20
N PRO A 155 -13.16 -0.34 16.84
CA PRO A 155 -13.54 -0.27 18.25
C PRO A 155 -14.68 -1.22 18.64
N GLN A 156 -15.68 -1.41 17.78
CA GLN A 156 -16.83 -2.27 18.08
C GLN A 156 -16.49 -3.77 18.22
N PHE A 157 -15.29 -4.20 17.79
CA PHE A 157 -14.84 -5.59 17.92
C PHE A 157 -13.68 -5.77 18.91
N GLN A 158 -13.12 -4.69 19.44
CA GLN A 158 -11.92 -4.75 20.29
C GLN A 158 -12.12 -5.57 21.56
N HIS A 159 -13.30 -5.53 22.17
CA HIS A 159 -13.56 -6.30 23.39
C HIS A 159 -13.57 -7.81 23.16
N TYR A 160 -14.03 -8.27 21.99
CA TYR A 160 -13.97 -9.69 21.61
C TYR A 160 -12.52 -10.14 21.32
N ALA A 161 -11.67 -9.23 20.87
CA ALA A 161 -10.29 -9.51 20.50
C ALA A 161 -9.37 -9.81 21.71
N LEU A 162 -9.74 -9.34 22.91
CA LEU A 162 -8.93 -9.50 24.13
C LEU A 162 -8.86 -10.95 24.62
N SER A 163 -9.87 -11.77 24.35
CA SER A 163 -9.93 -13.17 24.80
C SER A 163 -9.25 -14.15 23.84
N ILE A 164 -8.71 -13.67 22.71
CA ILE A 164 -8.12 -14.52 21.68
C ILE A 164 -6.61 -14.61 21.86
N SER A 165 -6.10 -15.83 22.00
CA SER A 165 -4.68 -16.12 22.23
C SER A 165 -3.97 -16.74 21.03
N SER A 166 -4.65 -16.94 19.91
CA SER A 166 -4.04 -17.45 18.68
C SER A 166 -4.41 -16.61 17.46
N SER A 167 -3.42 -16.35 16.60
CA SER A 167 -3.64 -15.59 15.36
C SER A 167 -4.53 -16.34 14.35
N GLN A 168 -4.57 -17.67 14.43
CA GLN A 168 -5.43 -18.51 13.59
C GLN A 168 -6.90 -18.42 14.03
N ASP A 169 -7.14 -18.47 15.34
CA ASP A 169 -8.47 -18.34 15.92
C ASP A 169 -9.02 -16.93 15.78
N PHE A 170 -8.14 -15.92 15.78
CA PHE A 170 -8.50 -14.51 15.62
C PHE A 170 -9.36 -14.26 14.40
N LEU A 171 -8.94 -14.76 13.23
CA LEU A 171 -9.68 -14.55 11.99
C LEU A 171 -11.08 -15.17 12.08
N THR A 172 -11.17 -16.42 12.52
CA THR A 172 -12.42 -17.19 12.60
C THR A 172 -13.41 -16.52 13.54
N ILE A 173 -12.98 -16.21 14.77
CA ILE A 173 -13.84 -15.63 15.80
C ILE A 173 -14.28 -14.22 15.39
N MET A 174 -13.37 -13.38 14.88
CA MET A 174 -13.72 -12.02 14.48
C MET A 174 -14.64 -12.00 13.24
N GLN A 175 -14.50 -12.94 12.30
CA GLN A 175 -15.44 -13.09 11.19
C GLN A 175 -16.84 -13.49 11.67
N GLN A 176 -16.96 -14.37 12.66
CA GLN A 176 -18.26 -14.72 13.26
C GLN A 176 -18.93 -13.50 13.88
N HIS A 177 -18.19 -12.69 14.64
CA HIS A 177 -18.73 -11.46 15.20
C HIS A 177 -19.13 -10.44 14.13
N GLU A 178 -18.35 -10.30 13.06
CA GLU A 178 -18.72 -9.41 11.95
C GLU A 178 -20.03 -9.86 11.27
N GLN A 179 -20.23 -11.17 11.11
CA GLN A 179 -21.47 -11.72 10.54
C GLN A 179 -22.68 -11.46 11.45
N ILE A 180 -22.53 -11.68 12.76
CA ILE A 180 -23.59 -11.41 13.75
C ILE A 180 -24.01 -9.93 13.70
N GLU A 181 -23.05 -9.00 13.62
CA GLU A 181 -23.36 -7.57 13.53
C GLU A 181 -24.06 -7.22 12.20
N LYS A 182 -23.63 -7.78 11.07
CA LYS A 182 -24.31 -7.61 9.78
C LYS A 182 -25.76 -8.10 9.83
N GLU A 183 -26.01 -9.24 10.48
CA GLU A 183 -27.36 -9.77 10.65
C GLU A 183 -28.24 -8.90 11.55
N LYS A 184 -27.69 -8.35 12.64
CA LYS A 184 -28.42 -7.42 13.52
C LYS A 184 -28.87 -6.18 12.75
N VAL A 185 -27.97 -5.58 11.96
CA VAL A 185 -28.27 -4.40 11.14
C VAL A 185 -29.34 -4.74 10.09
N THR A 186 -29.21 -5.88 9.41
CA THR A 186 -30.17 -6.31 8.38
C THR A 186 -31.56 -6.55 8.97
N LYS A 187 -31.65 -7.26 10.11
CA LYS A 187 -32.91 -7.48 10.84
C LYS A 187 -33.52 -6.16 11.30
N PHE A 188 -32.71 -5.25 11.84
CA PHE A 188 -33.21 -3.93 12.26
C PHE A 188 -33.77 -3.11 11.09
N GLN A 189 -33.09 -3.11 9.93
CA GLN A 189 -33.55 -2.42 8.71
C GLN A 189 -34.84 -3.03 8.13
N SER A 190 -35.02 -4.35 8.20
CA SER A 190 -36.28 -4.96 7.77
C SER A 190 -37.43 -4.60 8.72
N PHE A 191 -37.18 -4.58 10.04
CA PHE A 191 -38.18 -4.13 11.02
C PHE A 191 -38.57 -2.64 10.85
N SER A 192 -37.63 -1.75 10.55
CA SER A 192 -37.92 -0.33 10.33
C SER A 192 -38.66 -0.06 9.02
N SER A 193 -38.36 -0.82 7.97
CA SER A 193 -39.07 -0.74 6.69
C SER A 193 -40.54 -1.17 6.81
N LEU A 194 -40.82 -2.19 7.63
CA LEU A 194 -42.20 -2.63 7.91
C LEU A 194 -43.01 -1.57 8.69
N ARG A 195 -42.38 -0.84 9.62
CA ARG A 195 -43.03 0.26 10.37
C ARG A 195 -43.23 1.52 9.54
N SER A 196 -42.37 1.79 8.56
CA SER A 196 -42.51 2.96 7.69
C SER A 196 -43.64 2.80 6.67
N SER A 197 -43.99 1.56 6.34
CA SER A 197 -45.11 1.23 5.44
C SER A 197 -46.49 1.26 6.14
N SER A 198 -46.56 1.40 7.47
CA SER A 198 -47.84 1.45 8.22
C SER A 198 -48.40 2.85 8.43
N ASN A 199 -47.75 3.91 7.90
CA ASN A 199 -48.34 5.26 7.86
C ASN A 199 -49.18 5.44 6.59
N ALA A 200 -50.24 4.65 6.46
CA ALA A 200 -51.35 4.99 5.57
C ALA A 200 -52.10 6.19 6.20
N PRO A 201 -52.47 7.22 5.42
CA PRO A 201 -53.23 8.34 5.95
C PRO A 201 -54.65 7.86 6.27
N TYR A 202 -54.94 7.67 7.56
CA TYR A 202 -56.31 7.42 8.01
C TYR A 202 -57.13 8.70 7.82
N ASN A 203 -57.76 8.82 6.66
CA ASN A 203 -58.95 9.63 6.47
C ASN A 203 -60.11 8.92 7.19
N TYR A 204 -60.43 9.34 8.42
CA TYR A 204 -61.76 9.07 8.98
C TYR A 204 -62.42 10.36 9.47
N ARG A 205 -63.49 10.67 8.72
CA ARG A 205 -64.56 11.63 8.91
C ARG A 205 -65.31 11.30 10.20
N GLY A 206 -65.60 12.33 10.99
CA GLY A 206 -65.91 12.20 12.42
C GLY A 206 -67.24 11.57 12.81
N VAL A 207 -67.35 11.29 14.11
CA VAL A 207 -68.60 11.27 14.88
C VAL A 207 -68.27 11.85 16.26
N VAL A 208 -69.00 12.88 16.63
CA VAL A 208 -68.95 13.56 17.92
C VAL A 208 -69.74 12.72 18.93
N THR A 209 -69.09 12.24 19.98
CA THR A 209 -69.79 11.84 21.22
C THR A 209 -69.02 12.34 22.42
N SER A 210 -69.60 13.38 23.01
CA SER A 210 -69.26 13.98 24.30
C SER A 210 -69.49 13.00 25.45
N SER A 211 -68.46 12.71 26.23
CA SER A 211 -68.60 12.32 27.63
C SER A 211 -67.35 12.71 28.42
N SER A 212 -67.61 13.47 29.48
CA SER A 212 -66.69 14.24 30.29
C SER A 212 -65.65 13.41 31.04
N SER A 213 -64.38 13.80 30.92
CA SER A 213 -63.31 13.40 31.83
C SER A 213 -62.78 14.63 32.55
N ARG A 214 -62.65 14.47 33.87
CA ARG A 214 -62.42 15.48 34.88
C ARG A 214 -61.08 16.22 34.72
N THR A 215 -61.15 17.46 35.15
CA THR A 215 -60.14 18.51 35.31
C THR A 215 -59.02 18.15 36.29
N SER A 216 -57.77 18.33 35.86
CA SER A 216 -56.54 18.67 36.60
C SER A 216 -55.39 18.46 35.59
N GLY A 217 -54.76 19.45 34.97
CA GLY A 217 -54.25 20.70 35.51
C GLY A 217 -52.73 20.60 35.53
N PHE A 218 -52.05 20.95 34.43
CA PHE A 218 -50.92 21.91 34.38
C PHE A 218 -50.38 22.00 32.95
N GLY A 219 -50.42 23.23 32.44
CA GLY A 219 -50.27 23.58 31.03
C GLY A 219 -48.84 23.79 30.56
N GLN A 220 -48.76 23.78 29.24
CA GLN A 220 -47.68 24.19 28.37
C GLN A 220 -47.34 25.68 28.51
N GLN A 221 -46.06 26.00 28.39
CA GLN A 221 -45.48 27.22 27.80
C GLN A 221 -43.95 27.01 27.82
N GLN A 222 -43.13 27.35 26.84
CA GLN A 222 -43.29 28.06 25.59
C GLN A 222 -41.98 27.85 24.82
N GLN A 223 -42.06 27.56 23.52
CA GLN A 223 -40.93 27.75 22.62
C GLN A 223 -40.63 29.26 22.49
N GLN A 224 -39.35 29.55 22.19
CA GLN A 224 -38.77 30.80 21.66
C GLN A 224 -38.12 31.76 22.66
N LEU A 225 -36.78 31.70 22.73
CA LEU A 225 -35.89 32.86 22.56
C LEU A 225 -34.66 32.36 21.76
N LEU A 226 -34.61 32.60 20.45
CA LEU A 226 -33.97 33.75 19.78
C LEU A 226 -32.44 33.82 20.00
N ASN A 227 -31.74 33.51 18.91
CA ASN A 227 -30.63 34.27 18.33
C ASN A 227 -29.70 35.01 19.30
N ARG A 228 -28.44 34.59 19.35
CA ARG A 228 -27.27 35.50 19.41
C ARG A 228 -25.97 34.76 19.09
N PRO A 229 -24.90 35.46 18.66
CA PRO A 229 -24.34 35.30 17.33
C PRO A 229 -22.86 34.84 17.34
N ASP A 230 -22.33 34.72 16.14
CA ASP A 230 -20.92 34.59 15.76
C ASP A 230 -19.88 35.02 16.79
N ARG A 231 -18.91 34.14 17.01
CA ARG A 231 -17.55 34.55 17.36
C ARG A 231 -16.52 33.71 16.60
N ASN A 232 -16.28 34.12 15.36
CA ASN A 232 -15.01 33.89 14.67
C ASN A 232 -13.89 34.63 15.41
N TYR A 233 -12.81 33.95 15.79
CA TYR A 233 -11.50 34.58 15.97
C TYR A 233 -10.37 33.59 15.61
N TYR A 234 -9.83 33.82 14.42
CA TYR A 234 -8.45 33.67 13.94
C TYR A 234 -7.61 32.39 14.15
N ASN A 235 -7.22 31.85 12.98
CA ASN A 235 -5.93 31.23 12.65
C ASN A 235 -4.73 31.80 13.43
N HIS A 236 -3.86 30.90 13.90
CA HIS A 236 -2.43 31.11 13.83
C HIS A 236 -1.70 29.84 13.39
N GLN A 237 -0.96 30.01 12.29
CA GLN A 237 0.07 29.12 11.82
C GLN A 237 1.31 29.22 12.72
N GLN A 238 2.01 28.09 12.77
CA GLN A 238 3.46 27.93 12.83
C GLN A 238 4.24 28.20 14.14
N ASN A 239 5.15 27.23 14.36
CA ASN A 239 6.43 27.28 15.06
C ASN A 239 6.40 27.27 16.60
N ASN A 240 6.89 26.17 17.19
CA ASN A 240 8.30 26.12 17.61
C ASN A 240 8.68 24.76 18.23
N HIS A 241 9.81 24.26 17.73
CA HIS A 241 10.94 23.64 18.44
C HIS A 241 10.76 22.86 19.75
N SER A 242 11.29 21.63 19.68
CA SER A 242 12.35 21.10 20.55
C SER A 242 11.98 20.80 22.00
N THR A 243 11.78 19.51 22.27
CA THR A 243 12.20 18.91 23.54
C THR A 243 12.99 17.65 23.25
N TYR A 244 14.30 17.78 23.44
CA TYR A 244 15.22 16.69 23.75
C TYR A 244 14.57 15.69 24.71
N TYR A 245 14.62 14.41 24.35
CA TYR A 245 14.67 13.33 25.33
C TYR A 245 16.00 12.60 25.12
N GLU A 246 17.00 13.03 25.89
CA GLU A 246 18.11 12.20 26.31
C GLU A 246 17.60 11.16 27.29
N SER A 247 17.95 9.88 27.06
CA SER A 247 18.34 8.89 28.08
C SER A 247 18.32 7.47 27.50
N PRO A 248 19.10 6.51 28.06
CA PRO A 248 20.41 6.65 28.66
C PRO A 248 21.40 5.58 28.15
N ASP A 249 22.69 5.88 28.32
CA ASP A 249 23.80 4.94 28.21
C ASP A 249 23.52 3.62 28.94
N TYR A 250 23.45 2.51 28.20
CA TYR A 250 23.68 1.19 28.77
C TYR A 250 25.12 0.76 28.51
N TYR A 251 25.95 1.03 29.52
CA TYR A 251 27.15 0.30 29.92
C TYR A 251 27.89 -0.52 28.85
N ASN A 252 28.97 0.10 28.37
CA ASN A 252 30.23 -0.56 28.09
C ASN A 252 30.81 -1.14 29.42
N LYS A 253 31.04 -2.46 29.46
CA LYS A 253 32.05 -3.07 30.34
C LYS A 253 33.11 -3.73 29.47
N ASN A 254 34.12 -2.93 29.11
CA ASN A 254 35.47 -3.40 28.87
C ASN A 254 36.00 -4.07 30.15
N SER A 255 36.65 -5.23 30.01
CA SER A 255 38.10 -5.36 30.30
C SER A 255 38.59 -6.81 30.28
N HIS A 256 39.51 -7.07 29.34
CA HIS A 256 40.79 -7.78 29.47
C HIS A 256 40.89 -9.20 30.06
N ALA A 257 41.43 -10.11 29.24
CA ALA A 257 42.72 -10.78 29.46
C ALA A 257 43.16 -11.42 28.12
N GLN A 258 44.18 -10.86 27.44
CA GLN A 258 45.59 -11.32 27.44
C GLN A 258 45.86 -12.55 26.54
N THR A 259 46.54 -12.26 25.43
CA THR A 259 47.76 -12.92 24.93
C THR A 259 48.12 -14.31 25.46
N SER A 260 48.32 -15.28 24.57
CA SER A 260 49.62 -15.95 24.34
C SER A 260 49.53 -17.07 23.30
N ALA A 261 50.63 -17.17 22.52
CA ALA A 261 51.08 -18.26 21.64
C ALA A 261 50.35 -18.46 20.30
#